data_AF-A0A1H4ECD7-F1
#
_entry.id   AF-A0A1H4ECD7-F1
#
_cell.length_a   1.000
_cell.length_b   1.000
_cell.length_c   1.000
_cell.angle_alpha   90.00
_cell.angle_beta   90.00
_cell.angle_gamma   90.00
#
_symmetry.space_group_name_H-M   'P 1'
#
loop_
_entity.id
_entity.type
_entity.pdbx_description
1 polymer ?
#
loop_
_entity_poly.entity_id
_entity_poly.type
_entity_poly.pdbx_seq_one_letter_code
_entity_poly.pdbx_strand_id
1 'polypeptide(L)'
;MMKSISKVLLTALSAAVILSACSKAPEESRFIPKTAGIVLELNAKQLTTKLVTNGITMDKLFEAVQSKDTSDVAKAWKDAENSGVDMQSHFFLSVVAPQGLDQYVSVTASLKDAAKFEAFVKKEDNAANIQTKNDFKYYWKADDQCIVGWTKSTLILIKGIDTDKLKKYAPGQPGIPAPDEEAVDSAVATPAALTQTDAEGPWVAELDRLFHLKKEESAASVEPFNKLLKENADAGIYANPEVFYNSQTMAMVPVNVKKLIEGTYYVATINFENGKVVMEGDSYLGKELKEIFKKYGSKEIDYSLVKKYPGDNVSAVIAYAFDFHMLGDIIKLMSLDGMANMGLAQSGVTLDDILDAFEGQLAYVASDFAVTKQESQNMPGNFSEKPSAKWIFTIKVGKKEAFEKIMASPMMKQTFTKEGDHYVITNPMMAATVPPVSITDKYITLGSDSALLQAYLAGNGNIKLPEGVEGKLKGNMMSGYVNLEKIIGSIPDSELDSDTKPLLAKIKVLFQDAYFSNKMSGNDRQHGELIVNFKNKEQNSLVQIVNFSTEAAKVIKAKQDKANQAVDSAVAAEPTDSVQTAQ
;
A
#
# COMPACT_ATOMS: atom_id res chain seq x y z
N MET A 1 48.48 30.94 -16.40
CA MET A 1 47.06 31.16 -16.00
C MET A 1 46.16 29.95 -16.28
N MET A 2 46.11 29.38 -17.49
CA MET A 2 45.21 28.25 -17.82
C MET A 2 45.38 26.98 -16.96
N LYS A 3 46.60 26.65 -16.51
CA LYS A 3 46.84 25.47 -15.63
C LYS A 3 46.33 25.63 -14.18
N SER A 4 46.22 26.86 -13.66
CA SER A 4 45.65 27.11 -12.32
C SER A 4 44.12 27.10 -12.34
N ILE A 5 43.50 27.64 -13.39
CA ILE A 5 42.04 27.65 -13.55
C ILE A 5 41.50 26.23 -13.70
N SER A 6 42.18 25.37 -14.46
CA SER A 6 41.84 23.94 -14.61
C SER A 6 41.91 23.16 -13.28
N LYS A 7 42.92 23.42 -12.42
CA LYS A 7 43.00 22.79 -11.09
C LYS A 7 41.92 23.27 -10.13
N VAL A 8 41.57 24.57 -10.16
CA VAL A 8 40.49 25.12 -9.33
C VAL A 8 39.12 24.60 -9.77
N LEU A 9 38.86 24.49 -11.07
CA LEU A 9 37.62 23.87 -11.58
C LEU A 9 37.53 22.38 -11.27
N LEU A 10 38.63 21.63 -11.40
CA LEU A 10 38.65 20.19 -11.09
C LEU A 10 38.49 19.96 -9.58
N THR A 11 39.04 20.83 -8.74
CA THR A 11 38.90 20.76 -7.27
C THR A 11 37.52 21.22 -6.83
N ALA A 12 36.90 22.20 -7.51
CA ALA A 12 35.52 22.60 -7.28
C ALA A 12 34.51 21.55 -7.75
N LEU A 13 34.76 20.85 -8.87
CA LEU A 13 33.96 19.70 -9.29
C LEU A 13 34.15 18.50 -8.35
N SER A 14 35.37 18.23 -7.91
CA SER A 14 35.65 17.15 -6.95
C SER A 14 35.04 17.47 -5.58
N ALA A 15 35.10 18.72 -5.13
CA ALA A 15 34.43 19.18 -3.91
C ALA A 15 32.90 19.19 -4.07
N ALA A 16 32.35 19.51 -5.25
CA ALA A 16 30.91 19.41 -5.51
C ALA A 16 30.42 17.95 -5.53
N VAL A 17 31.23 17.00 -6.00
CA VAL A 17 30.94 15.55 -5.97
C VAL A 17 31.13 14.95 -4.57
N ILE A 18 32.05 15.50 -3.75
CA ILE A 18 32.26 15.08 -2.35
C ILE A 18 31.28 15.76 -1.38
N LEU A 19 30.78 16.97 -1.69
CA LEU A 19 29.77 17.69 -0.89
C LEU A 19 28.33 17.35 -1.28
N SER A 20 28.06 16.85 -2.49
CA SER A 20 26.75 16.28 -2.85
C SER A 20 26.53 14.87 -2.29
N ALA A 21 27.60 14.18 -1.87
CA ALA A 21 27.55 12.82 -1.31
C ALA A 21 27.34 12.78 0.22
N CYS A 22 27.07 13.93 0.85
CA CYS A 22 26.69 14.02 2.26
C CYS A 22 25.46 14.92 2.41
N SER A 23 24.33 14.53 1.82
CA SER A 23 23.04 15.00 2.30
C SER A 23 22.94 14.61 3.78
N LYS A 24 23.01 15.60 4.67
CA LYS A 24 22.70 15.36 6.08
C LYS A 24 21.22 14.99 6.13
N ALA A 25 20.89 13.94 6.89
CA ALA A 25 19.51 13.59 7.16
C ALA A 25 18.75 14.83 7.70
N PRO A 26 17.48 15.02 7.36
CA PRO A 26 16.67 16.13 7.85
C PRO A 26 16.71 16.21 9.39
N GLU A 27 16.86 17.41 9.96
CA GLU A 27 17.02 17.58 11.41
C GLU A 27 15.80 17.04 12.18
N GLU A 28 14.61 17.18 11.60
CA GLU A 28 13.32 16.73 12.12
C GLU A 28 13.29 15.22 12.34
N SER A 29 14.06 14.45 11.56
CA SER A 29 14.11 12.99 11.69
C SER A 29 14.70 12.51 13.02
N ARG A 30 15.46 13.37 13.74
CA ARG A 30 16.07 13.00 15.03
C ARG A 30 15.04 12.74 16.13
N PHE A 31 13.86 13.33 16.01
CA PHE A 31 12.78 13.25 17.00
C PHE A 31 11.89 12.01 16.80
N ILE A 32 12.18 11.18 15.79
CA ILE A 32 11.45 9.95 15.52
C ILE A 32 12.10 8.83 16.34
N PRO A 33 11.37 8.16 17.26
CA PRO A 33 11.94 7.10 18.06
C PRO A 33 12.09 5.80 17.27
N LYS A 34 13.02 4.92 17.66
CA LYS A 34 13.16 3.57 17.08
C LYS A 34 11.91 2.69 17.18
N THR A 35 11.02 3.03 18.10
CA THR A 35 9.72 2.39 18.28
C THR A 35 8.68 2.88 17.26
N ALA A 36 9.05 3.70 16.28
CA ALA A 36 8.18 4.02 15.14
C ALA A 36 8.06 2.80 14.22
N GLY A 37 6.83 2.30 14.07
CA GLY A 37 6.51 1.15 13.22
C GLY A 37 6.28 1.53 11.77
N ILE A 38 5.79 2.75 11.53
CA ILE A 38 5.66 3.36 10.20
C ILE A 38 6.14 4.79 10.28
N VAL A 39 6.90 5.25 9.29
CA VAL A 39 7.27 6.65 9.09
C VAL A 39 6.99 7.02 7.64
N LEU A 40 6.21 8.07 7.45
CA LEU A 40 6.01 8.75 6.17
C LEU A 40 6.78 10.06 6.20
N GLU A 41 7.67 10.25 5.24
CA GLU A 41 8.41 11.48 5.01
C GLU A 41 7.81 12.20 3.80
N LEU A 42 7.61 13.51 3.90
CA LEU A 42 7.25 14.37 2.79
C LEU A 42 8.30 15.48 2.63
N ASN A 43 8.91 15.57 1.45
CA ASN A 43 9.78 16.68 1.08
C ASN A 43 8.92 17.83 0.53
N ALA A 44 8.41 18.68 1.44
CA ALA A 44 7.47 19.72 1.05
C ALA A 44 8.06 20.71 0.04
N LYS A 45 9.36 21.00 0.11
CA LYS A 45 10.04 21.84 -0.89
C LYS A 45 9.97 21.24 -2.29
N GLN A 46 10.28 19.95 -2.45
CA GLN A 46 10.23 19.31 -3.77
C GLN A 46 8.80 19.26 -4.31
N LEU A 47 7.86 18.83 -3.48
CA LEU A 47 6.44 18.74 -3.83
C LEU A 47 5.87 20.10 -4.26
N THR A 48 6.08 21.15 -3.44
CA THR A 48 5.61 22.50 -3.75
C THR A 48 6.29 23.07 -5.00
N THR A 49 7.59 22.85 -5.18
CA THR A 49 8.30 23.26 -6.40
C THR A 49 7.68 22.60 -7.63
N LYS A 50 7.42 21.28 -7.60
CA LYS A 50 6.81 20.56 -8.72
C LYS A 50 5.42 21.08 -9.06
N LEU A 51 4.60 21.37 -8.06
CA LEU A 51 3.26 21.95 -8.26
C LEU A 51 3.34 23.35 -8.89
N VAL A 52 4.13 24.25 -8.28
CA VAL A 52 4.24 25.66 -8.70
C VAL A 52 4.86 25.79 -10.09
N THR A 53 5.94 25.07 -10.38
CA THR A 53 6.62 25.09 -11.69
C THR A 53 5.70 24.59 -12.82
N ASN A 54 4.69 23.78 -12.50
CA ASN A 54 3.70 23.29 -13.45
C ASN A 54 2.37 24.08 -13.40
N GLY A 55 2.38 25.29 -12.83
CA GLY A 55 1.24 26.21 -12.87
C GLY A 55 0.07 25.84 -11.95
N ILE A 56 0.26 24.89 -11.03
CA ILE A 56 -0.65 24.64 -9.92
C ILE A 56 -0.24 25.56 -8.78
N THR A 57 -0.97 26.67 -8.66
CA THR A 57 -0.86 27.55 -7.50
C THR A 57 -1.71 27.00 -6.36
N MET A 58 -1.37 27.37 -5.13
CA MET A 58 -2.20 27.03 -3.98
C MET A 58 -3.61 27.62 -4.14
N ASP A 59 -3.76 28.81 -4.71
CA ASP A 59 -5.08 29.42 -5.01
C ASP A 59 -5.98 28.51 -5.88
N LYS A 60 -5.42 27.89 -6.92
CA LYS A 60 -6.17 26.94 -7.76
C LYS A 60 -6.59 25.68 -7.00
N LEU A 61 -5.73 25.22 -6.08
CA LEU A 61 -6.08 24.10 -5.19
C LEU A 61 -7.19 24.47 -4.22
N PHE A 62 -7.25 25.73 -3.78
CA PHE A 62 -8.33 26.18 -2.90
C PHE A 62 -9.63 26.36 -3.64
N GLU A 63 -9.63 27.02 -4.81
CA GLU A 63 -10.79 27.12 -5.70
C GLU A 63 -11.46 25.76 -5.93
N ALA A 64 -10.67 24.69 -5.94
CA ALA A 64 -11.18 23.35 -6.13
C ALA A 64 -12.02 22.78 -4.98
N VAL A 65 -11.76 23.17 -3.73
CA VAL A 65 -12.43 22.63 -2.53
C VAL A 65 -13.47 23.59 -1.94
N GLN A 66 -13.69 24.76 -2.53
CA GLN A 66 -14.64 25.78 -2.04
C GLN A 66 -16.08 25.23 -1.90
N SER A 67 -16.72 25.49 -0.75
CA SER A 67 -18.18 25.36 -0.50
C SER A 67 -18.83 26.72 -0.70
N LYS A 68 -20.17 26.78 -0.73
CA LYS A 68 -20.92 28.04 -0.61
C LYS A 68 -20.56 28.84 0.66
N ASP A 69 -20.13 28.19 1.74
CA ASP A 69 -19.37 28.82 2.84
C ASP A 69 -17.87 28.90 2.49
N THR A 70 -17.49 30.06 1.95
CA THR A 70 -16.23 30.28 1.21
C THR A 70 -15.10 30.95 2.02
N SER A 71 -15.29 31.29 3.29
CA SER A 71 -14.27 32.00 4.08
C SER A 71 -13.25 31.08 4.76
N ASP A 72 -13.62 29.86 5.12
CA ASP A 72 -12.92 29.15 6.21
C ASP A 72 -11.72 28.32 5.75
N VAL A 73 -11.76 27.75 4.53
CA VAL A 73 -10.64 26.96 3.98
C VAL A 73 -9.50 27.85 3.49
N ALA A 74 -9.81 28.95 2.78
CA ALA A 74 -8.81 29.93 2.37
C ALA A 74 -8.17 30.64 3.57
N LYS A 75 -8.96 30.87 4.63
CA LYS A 75 -8.47 31.36 5.92
C LYS A 75 -7.60 30.33 6.61
N ALA A 76 -8.02 29.07 6.73
CA ALA A 76 -7.23 27.99 7.33
C ALA A 76 -5.87 27.81 6.65
N TRP A 77 -5.79 27.94 5.33
CA TRP A 77 -4.50 27.89 4.63
C TRP A 77 -3.65 29.14 4.87
N LYS A 78 -4.22 30.34 4.75
CA LYS A 78 -3.48 31.57 5.08
C LYS A 78 -2.99 31.54 6.52
N ASP A 79 -3.77 30.95 7.41
CA ASP A 79 -3.43 30.76 8.80
C ASP A 79 -2.31 29.72 8.95
N ALA A 80 -2.32 28.64 8.16
CA ALA A 80 -1.22 27.68 8.08
C ALA A 80 0.08 28.30 7.50
N GLU A 81 0.02 29.11 6.44
CA GLU A 81 1.17 29.81 5.88
C GLU A 81 1.76 30.83 6.86
N ASN A 82 0.89 31.49 7.64
CA ASN A 82 1.28 32.44 8.68
C ASN A 82 1.51 31.79 10.05
N SER A 83 1.40 30.46 10.15
CA SER A 83 1.55 29.73 11.41
C SER A 83 2.98 29.72 11.95
N GLY A 84 3.98 30.12 11.16
CA GLY A 84 5.38 30.01 11.55
C GLY A 84 6.00 28.63 11.33
N VAL A 85 5.24 27.64 10.85
CA VAL A 85 5.75 26.35 10.37
C VAL A 85 6.58 26.52 9.09
N ASP A 86 7.68 25.77 8.97
CA ASP A 86 8.48 25.74 7.76
C ASP A 86 7.85 24.83 6.69
N MET A 87 6.99 25.41 5.85
CA MET A 87 6.35 24.74 4.72
C MET A 87 7.32 24.32 3.59
N GLN A 88 8.63 24.58 3.73
CA GLN A 88 9.68 24.13 2.81
C GLN A 88 10.60 23.08 3.45
N SER A 89 10.31 22.66 4.67
CA SER A 89 11.06 21.61 5.37
C SER A 89 10.53 20.21 5.07
N HIS A 90 11.14 19.20 5.67
CA HIS A 90 10.61 17.84 5.65
C HIS A 90 9.54 17.69 6.75
N PHE A 91 8.45 17.02 6.41
CA PHE A 91 7.41 16.64 7.36
C PHE A 91 7.45 15.14 7.59
N PHE A 92 7.38 14.72 8.85
CA PHE A 92 7.35 13.31 9.21
C PHE A 92 6.05 12.99 9.92
N LEU A 93 5.33 11.99 9.42
CA LEU A 93 4.22 11.34 10.13
C LEU A 93 4.72 9.97 10.58
N SER A 94 4.65 9.69 11.88
CA SER A 94 5.11 8.44 12.47
C SER A 94 3.99 7.76 13.23
N VAL A 95 3.84 6.45 13.07
CA VAL A 95 3.00 5.61 13.93
C VAL A 95 3.91 4.93 14.94
N VAL A 96 3.71 5.18 16.22
CA VAL A 96 4.59 4.72 17.29
C VAL A 96 3.81 3.85 18.28
N ALA A 97 4.40 2.72 18.66
CA ALA A 97 3.92 1.88 19.74
C ALA A 97 4.94 1.88 20.88
N PRO A 98 4.88 2.87 21.79
CA PRO A 98 5.79 2.95 22.93
C PRO A 98 5.50 1.86 23.97
N GLN A 99 6.43 1.62 24.89
CA GLN A 99 6.14 0.82 26.08
C GLN A 99 5.48 1.69 27.15
N GLY A 100 4.30 1.29 27.64
CA GLY A 100 3.63 1.95 28.79
C GLY A 100 2.78 3.18 28.45
N LEU A 101 2.58 3.48 27.17
CA LEU A 101 1.62 4.49 26.68
C LEU A 101 0.85 3.88 25.49
N ASP A 102 -0.35 4.39 25.23
CA ASP A 102 -1.12 4.01 24.05
C ASP A 102 -0.35 4.27 22.75
N GLN A 103 -0.69 3.51 21.70
CA GLN A 103 -0.18 3.78 20.36
C GLN A 103 -0.59 5.19 19.94
N TYR A 104 0.28 5.89 19.21
CA TYR A 104 0.02 7.25 18.80
C TYR A 104 0.52 7.54 17.40
N VAL A 105 -0.07 8.55 16.77
CA VAL A 105 0.48 9.21 15.59
C VAL A 105 1.24 10.43 16.04
N SER A 106 2.47 10.61 15.54
CA SER A 106 3.26 11.82 15.74
C SER A 106 3.52 12.52 14.41
N VAL A 107 3.36 13.84 14.39
CA VAL A 107 3.78 14.70 13.29
C VAL A 107 4.96 15.54 13.77
N THR A 108 6.08 15.50 13.05
CA THR A 108 7.26 16.32 13.31
C THR A 108 7.52 17.25 12.13
N ALA A 109 7.72 18.53 12.42
CA ALA A 109 7.99 19.57 11.43
C ALA A 109 8.95 20.63 11.98
N SER A 110 9.61 21.37 11.08
CA SER A 110 10.41 22.54 11.46
C SER A 110 9.57 23.81 11.60
N LEU A 111 10.06 24.73 12.42
CA LEU A 111 9.50 26.07 12.60
C LEU A 111 10.47 27.11 12.05
N LYS A 112 9.95 28.05 11.26
CA LYS A 112 10.63 29.31 10.92
C LYS A 112 10.52 30.33 12.04
N ASP A 113 9.41 30.32 12.76
CA ASP A 113 9.09 31.32 13.78
C ASP A 113 8.19 30.73 14.88
N ALA A 114 8.79 30.34 15.99
CA ALA A 114 8.08 29.79 17.14
C ALA A 114 7.12 30.77 17.81
N ALA A 115 7.37 32.09 17.72
CA ALA A 115 6.47 33.09 18.30
C ALA A 115 5.20 33.24 17.47
N LYS A 116 5.31 33.17 16.13
CA LYS A 116 4.14 33.09 15.24
C LYS A 116 3.37 31.80 15.46
N PHE A 117 4.05 30.68 15.70
CA PHE A 117 3.37 29.42 16.00
C PHE A 117 2.59 29.48 17.31
N GLU A 118 3.17 30.05 18.36
CA GLU A 118 2.44 30.28 19.60
C GLU A 118 1.21 31.19 19.41
N ALA A 119 1.34 32.25 18.61
CA ALA A 119 0.21 33.13 18.29
C ALA A 119 -0.87 32.40 17.47
N PHE A 120 -0.48 31.51 16.57
CA PHE A 120 -1.39 30.66 15.81
C PHE A 120 -2.16 29.70 16.73
N VAL A 121 -1.49 29.01 17.66
CA VAL A 121 -2.16 28.13 18.64
C VAL A 121 -3.20 28.89 19.45
N LYS A 122 -2.85 30.09 19.96
CA LYS A 122 -3.78 30.96 20.71
C LYS A 122 -4.96 31.45 19.87
N LYS A 123 -4.79 31.56 18.55
CA LYS A 123 -5.86 31.97 17.63
C LYS A 123 -6.83 30.82 17.35
N GLU A 124 -6.32 29.61 17.16
CA GLU A 124 -7.13 28.42 16.89
C GLU A 124 -7.86 27.93 18.15
N ASP A 125 -7.23 28.06 19.32
CA ASP A 125 -7.88 27.85 20.61
C ASP A 125 -7.57 29.00 21.57
N ASN A 126 -8.52 29.92 21.72
CA ASN A 126 -8.42 31.05 22.65
C ASN A 126 -8.33 30.60 24.13
N ALA A 127 -8.75 29.38 24.45
CA ALA A 127 -8.63 28.79 25.78
C ALA A 127 -7.34 27.97 25.97
N ALA A 128 -6.44 27.96 24.97
CA ALA A 128 -5.20 27.19 25.03
C ALA A 128 -4.33 27.59 26.23
N ASN A 129 -4.22 26.68 27.19
CA ASN A 129 -3.31 26.82 28.33
C ASN A 129 -1.91 26.37 27.95
N ILE A 130 -1.10 27.32 27.44
CA ILE A 130 0.27 27.05 26.99
C ILE A 130 1.21 27.01 28.18
N GLN A 131 1.82 25.85 28.38
CA GLN A 131 2.75 25.58 29.47
C GLN A 131 4.19 25.51 28.94
N THR A 132 5.16 25.70 29.85
CA THR A 132 6.59 25.56 29.54
C THR A 132 7.16 24.42 30.37
N LYS A 133 7.87 23.50 29.72
CA LYS A 133 8.60 22.41 30.37
C LYS A 133 9.98 22.31 29.75
N ASN A 134 11.02 22.35 30.58
CA ASN A 134 12.41 22.32 30.15
C ASN A 134 12.70 23.42 29.10
N ASP A 135 12.99 23.02 27.87
CA ASP A 135 13.36 23.86 26.73
C ASP A 135 12.25 23.98 25.66
N PHE A 136 11.07 23.43 25.92
CA PHE A 136 9.91 23.49 25.01
C PHE A 136 8.66 24.07 25.67
N LYS A 137 7.76 24.58 24.82
CA LYS A 137 6.39 24.95 25.19
C LYS A 137 5.44 23.88 24.70
N TYR A 138 4.30 23.72 25.36
CA TYR A 138 3.29 22.78 24.90
C TYR A 138 1.87 23.23 25.23
N TYR A 139 0.93 22.65 24.51
CA TYR A 139 -0.50 22.76 24.69
C TYR A 139 -1.12 21.36 24.63
N TRP A 140 -1.91 21.01 25.65
CA TRP A 140 -2.66 19.75 25.74
C TRP A 140 -4.13 20.00 25.48
N LYS A 141 -4.70 19.27 24.53
CA LYS A 141 -6.13 19.27 24.23
C LYS A 141 -6.71 17.92 24.66
N ALA A 142 -7.26 17.88 25.87
CA ALA A 142 -7.76 16.67 26.51
C ALA A 142 -8.83 15.95 25.67
N ASP A 143 -9.82 16.68 25.16
CA ASP A 143 -10.95 16.12 24.39
C ASP A 143 -10.51 15.37 23.12
N ASP A 144 -9.36 15.74 22.55
CA ASP A 144 -8.82 15.16 21.32
C ASP A 144 -7.66 14.17 21.56
N GLN A 145 -7.29 13.94 22.83
CA GLN A 145 -6.07 13.23 23.24
C GLN A 145 -4.85 13.68 22.42
N CYS A 146 -4.69 14.99 22.27
CA CYS A 146 -3.70 15.61 21.39
C CYS A 146 -2.81 16.56 22.17
N ILE A 147 -1.50 16.32 22.16
CA ILE A 147 -0.50 17.25 22.68
C ILE A 147 0.30 17.85 21.52
N VAL A 148 0.48 19.17 21.57
CA VAL A 148 1.29 19.92 20.63
C VAL A 148 2.42 20.59 21.39
N GLY A 149 3.66 20.26 21.05
CA GLY A 149 4.86 20.80 21.68
C GLY A 149 5.79 21.47 20.67
N TRP A 150 6.47 22.54 21.06
CA TRP A 150 7.41 23.21 20.20
C TRP A 150 8.59 23.86 20.93
N THR A 151 9.74 23.86 20.25
CA THR A 151 10.94 24.62 20.62
C THR A 151 11.07 25.86 19.74
N LYS A 152 12.27 26.46 19.67
CA LYS A 152 12.54 27.57 18.74
C LYS A 152 12.47 27.16 17.25
N SER A 153 12.71 25.90 16.93
CA SER A 153 12.91 25.44 15.54
C SER A 153 12.15 24.17 15.19
N THR A 154 11.47 23.51 16.14
CA THR A 154 10.80 22.23 15.89
C THR A 154 9.42 22.21 16.55
N LEU A 155 8.48 21.62 15.85
CA LEU A 155 7.14 21.26 16.31
C LEU A 155 6.99 19.74 16.33
N ILE A 156 6.40 19.21 17.39
CA ILE A 156 5.94 17.83 17.51
C ILE A 156 4.47 17.85 17.95
N LEU A 157 3.61 17.22 17.16
CA LEU A 157 2.22 16.93 17.53
C LEU A 157 2.11 15.43 17.78
N ILE A 158 1.53 15.04 18.91
CA ILE A 158 1.23 13.64 19.24
C ILE A 158 -0.27 13.52 19.43
N LYS A 159 -0.88 12.54 18.76
CA LYS A 159 -2.28 12.20 18.93
C LYS A 159 -2.41 10.71 19.26
N GLY A 160 -3.04 10.41 20.39
CA GLY A 160 -3.36 9.05 20.78
C GLY A 160 -4.26 8.36 19.75
N ILE A 161 -4.00 7.08 19.52
CA ILE A 161 -4.85 6.23 18.68
C ILE A 161 -5.79 5.48 19.61
N ASP A 162 -7.08 5.82 19.53
CA ASP A 162 -8.16 5.05 20.15
C ASP A 162 -8.29 3.69 19.43
N THR A 163 -7.72 2.65 20.05
CA THR A 163 -7.72 1.30 19.48
C THR A 163 -9.09 0.65 19.47
N ASP A 164 -10.05 1.10 20.29
CA ASP A 164 -11.43 0.60 20.28
C ASP A 164 -12.16 1.04 19.02
N LYS A 165 -11.90 2.27 18.54
CA LYS A 165 -12.40 2.75 17.25
C LYS A 165 -11.74 2.09 16.04
N LEU A 166 -10.59 1.44 16.19
CA LEU A 166 -9.93 0.68 15.13
C LEU A 166 -10.44 -0.76 15.00
N LYS A 167 -11.04 -1.33 16.07
CA LYS A 167 -11.63 -2.69 16.03
C LYS A 167 -12.71 -2.83 14.95
N LYS A 168 -13.44 -1.74 14.64
CA LYS A 168 -14.45 -1.71 13.56
C LYS A 168 -13.87 -1.85 12.14
N TYR A 169 -12.56 -1.69 11.99
CA TYR A 169 -11.83 -1.86 10.73
C TYR A 169 -10.89 -3.08 10.75
N ALA A 170 -10.93 -3.89 11.81
CA ALA A 170 -10.13 -5.10 11.90
C ALA A 170 -10.65 -6.13 10.88
N PRO A 171 -9.77 -6.72 10.04
CA PRO A 171 -10.17 -7.75 9.09
C PRO A 171 -10.71 -8.97 9.85
N GLY A 172 -12.00 -9.29 9.66
CA GLY A 172 -12.66 -10.42 10.29
C GLY A 172 -14.01 -10.11 10.94
N GLN A 173 -14.41 -8.83 11.08
CA GLN A 173 -15.79 -8.46 11.45
C GLN A 173 -16.49 -7.78 10.27
N PRO A 174 -17.40 -8.48 9.57
CA PRO A 174 -18.24 -7.87 8.54
C PRO A 174 -19.11 -6.79 9.17
N GLY A 175 -19.20 -5.64 8.49
CA GLY A 175 -20.00 -4.49 8.90
C GLY A 175 -21.48 -4.82 9.09
N ILE A 176 -21.88 -4.99 10.35
CA ILE A 176 -23.25 -4.80 10.81
C ILE A 176 -23.18 -3.60 11.76
N PRO A 177 -23.89 -2.48 11.49
CA PRO A 177 -24.08 -1.45 12.50
C PRO A 177 -24.83 -2.10 13.66
N ALA A 178 -24.25 -2.10 14.85
CA ALA A 178 -24.98 -2.52 16.03
C ALA A 178 -26.20 -1.59 16.20
N PRO A 179 -27.42 -2.12 16.37
CA PRO A 179 -28.55 -1.30 16.85
C PRO A 179 -28.24 -0.83 18.27
N ASP A 180 -28.74 0.36 18.58
CA ASP A 180 -28.55 1.14 19.81
C ASP A 180 -28.20 0.32 21.07
N GLU A 181 -27.13 0.74 21.73
CA GLU A 181 -26.62 0.14 22.98
C GLU A 181 -27.68 0.21 24.09
N GLU A 182 -28.35 -0.90 24.36
CA GLU A 182 -28.88 -1.15 25.70
C GLU A 182 -27.72 -1.62 26.59
N ALA A 183 -27.50 -0.87 27.67
CA ALA A 183 -26.48 -1.10 28.67
C ALA A 183 -26.60 -2.52 29.27
N VAL A 184 -25.65 -3.39 28.92
CA VAL A 184 -25.48 -4.68 29.58
C VAL A 184 -24.44 -4.52 30.67
N ASP A 185 -24.94 -4.52 31.91
CA ASP A 185 -24.16 -4.58 33.14
C ASP A 185 -23.24 -5.80 33.10
N SER A 186 -21.94 -5.57 32.89
CA SER A 186 -20.92 -6.61 33.01
C SER A 186 -19.83 -6.13 33.97
N ALA A 187 -20.07 -6.43 35.24
CA ALA A 187 -19.06 -6.50 36.27
C ALA A 187 -18.02 -7.59 35.92
N VAL A 188 -17.14 -7.29 34.96
CA VAL A 188 -15.88 -8.00 34.73
C VAL A 188 -14.79 -6.97 34.97
N ALA A 189 -13.99 -7.17 36.00
CA ALA A 189 -12.89 -6.27 36.32
C ALA A 189 -11.93 -6.20 35.14
N THR A 190 -11.97 -5.08 34.43
CA THR A 190 -10.98 -4.66 33.44
C THR A 190 -9.62 -4.69 34.13
N PRO A 191 -8.62 -5.45 33.63
CA PRO A 191 -7.27 -5.38 34.18
C PRO A 191 -6.82 -3.93 34.20
N ALA A 192 -6.23 -3.48 35.31
CA ALA A 192 -5.81 -2.10 35.57
C ALA A 192 -4.77 -1.52 34.60
N ALA A 193 -4.50 -2.20 33.48
CA ALA A 193 -3.64 -1.77 32.38
C ALA A 193 -4.40 -1.18 31.17
N LEU A 194 -5.73 -1.14 31.19
CA LEU A 194 -6.57 -0.47 30.17
C LEU A 194 -7.00 0.95 30.60
N THR A 195 -6.17 1.67 31.33
CA THR A 195 -6.44 3.10 31.54
C THR A 195 -6.15 3.84 30.24
N GLN A 196 -7.18 4.27 29.53
CA GLN A 196 -7.08 5.46 28.68
C GLN A 196 -6.40 6.53 29.54
N THR A 197 -5.17 6.90 29.21
CA THR A 197 -4.52 7.99 29.92
C THR A 197 -5.03 9.29 29.34
N ASP A 198 -6.25 9.68 29.71
CA ASP A 198 -6.78 11.04 29.49
C ASP A 198 -6.00 12.09 30.31
N ALA A 199 -5.11 11.62 31.18
CA ALA A 199 -4.19 12.43 31.94
C ALA A 199 -3.11 13.04 31.04
N GLU A 200 -2.93 14.36 31.17
CA GLU A 200 -1.89 15.16 30.51
C GLU A 200 -0.46 14.62 30.77
N GLY A 201 -0.19 14.14 31.99
CA GLY A 201 1.15 13.81 32.47
C GLY A 201 1.93 12.82 31.59
N PRO A 202 1.38 11.62 31.28
CA PRO A 202 2.02 10.65 30.37
C PRO A 202 2.35 11.22 28.98
N TRP A 203 1.45 12.00 28.37
CA TRP A 203 1.68 12.62 27.07
C TRP A 203 2.78 13.70 27.11
N VAL A 204 2.83 14.49 28.18
CA VAL A 204 3.91 15.46 28.42
C VAL A 204 5.26 14.77 28.70
N ALA A 205 5.25 13.59 29.32
CA ALA A 205 6.46 12.79 29.50
C ALA A 205 6.98 12.22 28.17
N GLU A 206 6.09 11.73 27.31
CA GLU A 206 6.46 11.23 25.99
C GLU A 206 6.96 12.36 25.07
N LEU A 207 6.27 13.50 25.04
CA LEU A 207 6.72 14.67 24.28
C LEU A 207 8.13 15.13 24.72
N ASP A 208 8.38 15.19 26.02
CA ASP A 208 9.69 15.51 26.60
C ASP A 208 10.76 14.48 26.19
N ARG A 209 10.40 13.19 26.20
CA ARG A 209 11.28 12.12 25.70
C ARG A 209 11.63 12.31 24.23
N LEU A 210 10.66 12.64 23.38
CA LEU A 210 10.88 12.86 21.95
C LEU A 210 11.84 14.03 21.68
N PHE A 211 11.65 15.18 22.35
CA PHE A 211 12.55 16.33 22.22
C PHE A 211 13.98 16.04 22.71
N HIS A 212 14.12 15.14 23.68
CA HIS A 212 15.40 14.76 24.29
C HIS A 212 15.92 13.39 23.85
N LEU A 213 15.41 12.85 22.74
CA LEU A 213 15.84 11.55 22.21
C LEU A 213 17.36 11.52 21.98
N LYS A 214 18.02 10.50 22.52
CA LYS A 214 19.41 10.23 22.18
C LYS A 214 19.50 9.70 20.75
N LYS A 215 20.66 9.90 20.12
CA LYS A 215 20.90 9.44 18.75
C LYS A 215 20.63 7.94 18.58
N GLU A 216 21.00 7.14 19.58
CA GLU A 216 20.85 5.69 19.60
C GLU A 216 19.39 5.25 19.85
N GLU A 217 18.53 6.15 20.33
CA GLU A 217 17.10 5.92 20.58
C GLU A 217 16.24 6.40 19.40
N SER A 218 16.82 7.21 18.50
CA SER A 218 16.19 7.67 17.27
C SER A 218 16.21 6.62 16.17
N ALA A 219 15.12 6.54 15.40
CA ALA A 219 15.04 5.77 14.16
C ALA A 219 16.15 6.14 13.19
N ALA A 220 16.69 7.37 13.22
CA ALA A 220 17.80 7.82 12.37
C ALA A 220 19.10 7.03 12.57
N SER A 221 19.22 6.23 13.65
CA SER A 221 20.33 5.28 13.84
C SER A 221 20.06 3.87 13.29
N VAL A 222 18.85 3.60 12.76
CA VAL A 222 18.51 2.39 12.01
C VAL A 222 19.01 2.58 10.58
N GLU A 223 19.94 1.74 10.13
CA GLU A 223 20.62 1.90 8.84
C GLU A 223 19.65 2.00 7.65
N PRO A 224 18.62 1.14 7.50
CA PRO A 224 17.60 1.30 6.44
C PRO A 224 16.97 2.69 6.41
N PHE A 225 16.51 3.20 7.56
CA PHE A 225 15.88 4.52 7.64
C PHE A 225 16.89 5.64 7.36
N ASN A 226 18.12 5.54 7.87
CA ASN A 226 19.15 6.53 7.60
C ASN A 226 19.53 6.62 6.12
N LYS A 227 19.51 5.49 5.41
CA LYS A 227 19.72 5.47 3.95
C LYS A 227 18.56 6.13 3.22
N LEU A 228 17.31 5.82 3.58
CA LEU A 228 16.13 6.46 3.01
C LEU A 228 16.22 7.99 3.08
N LEU A 229 16.57 8.55 4.25
CA LEU A 229 16.66 10.00 4.46
C LEU A 229 17.74 10.71 3.64
N LYS A 230 18.66 9.96 3.02
CA LYS A 230 19.70 10.52 2.14
C LYS A 230 19.29 10.53 0.69
N GLU A 231 18.23 9.80 0.34
CA GLU A 231 17.68 9.77 -1.01
C GLU A 231 17.00 11.10 -1.32
N ASN A 232 17.24 11.60 -2.52
CA ASN A 232 16.61 12.84 -2.98
C ASN A 232 15.22 12.53 -3.55
N ALA A 233 14.29 12.12 -2.69
CA ALA A 233 12.93 11.75 -3.06
C ALA A 233 11.89 12.82 -2.70
N ASP A 234 10.73 12.79 -3.38
CA ASP A 234 9.59 13.65 -3.01
C ASP A 234 8.92 13.20 -1.71
N ALA A 235 8.88 11.88 -1.49
CA ALA A 235 8.38 11.26 -0.28
C ALA A 235 9.13 9.97 0.04
N GLY A 236 9.14 9.61 1.31
CA GLY A 236 9.76 8.41 1.85
C GLY A 236 8.79 7.61 2.71
N ILE A 237 8.92 6.30 2.70
CA ILE A 237 8.18 5.37 3.55
C ILE A 237 9.20 4.49 4.24
N TYR A 238 9.09 4.36 5.55
CA TYR A 238 9.79 3.37 6.34
C TYR A 238 8.78 2.55 7.15
N ALA A 239 8.98 1.24 7.20
CA ALA A 239 8.21 0.37 8.05
C ALA A 239 9.11 -0.59 8.82
N ASN A 240 8.80 -0.72 10.11
CA ASN A 240 9.35 -1.67 11.05
C ASN A 240 8.20 -2.52 11.62
N PRO A 241 7.89 -3.67 11.01
CA PRO A 241 6.80 -4.52 11.47
C PRO A 241 6.97 -4.98 12.93
N GLU A 242 8.21 -5.14 13.40
CA GLU A 242 8.53 -5.65 14.74
C GLU A 242 7.86 -4.84 15.87
N VAL A 243 7.74 -3.52 15.66
CA VAL A 243 7.09 -2.59 16.61
C VAL A 243 5.65 -3.01 16.92
N PHE A 244 4.89 -3.40 15.91
CA PHE A 244 3.47 -3.72 16.08
C PHE A 244 3.25 -5.04 16.82
N TYR A 245 4.14 -6.02 16.66
CA TYR A 245 4.03 -7.32 17.34
C TYR A 245 4.59 -7.32 18.77
N ASN A 246 5.47 -6.37 19.07
CA ASN A 246 5.94 -6.11 20.43
C ASN A 246 4.99 -5.17 21.19
N SER A 247 3.97 -4.61 20.52
CA SER A 247 2.89 -3.89 21.19
C SER A 247 2.02 -4.85 22.02
N GLN A 248 1.47 -4.35 23.13
CA GLN A 248 0.61 -5.13 24.02
C GLN A 248 -0.66 -5.64 23.30
N THR A 249 -1.10 -4.94 22.25
CA THR A 249 -2.28 -5.26 21.44
C THR A 249 -2.12 -6.54 20.60
N MET A 250 -0.88 -6.96 20.31
CA MET A 250 -0.56 -8.14 19.49
C MET A 250 0.26 -9.18 20.28
N ALA A 251 0.16 -9.17 21.61
CA ALA A 251 0.90 -10.08 22.50
C ALA A 251 0.64 -11.59 22.22
N MET A 252 -0.47 -11.91 21.55
CA MET A 252 -0.87 -13.28 21.18
C MET A 252 -0.16 -13.85 19.94
N VAL A 253 0.73 -13.07 19.28
CA VAL A 253 1.44 -13.57 18.10
C VAL A 253 2.50 -14.60 18.51
N PRO A 254 2.49 -15.82 17.91
CA PRO A 254 3.44 -16.88 18.26
C PRO A 254 4.90 -16.43 18.11
N VAL A 255 5.77 -16.89 19.02
CA VAL A 255 7.21 -16.55 19.03
C VAL A 255 7.88 -16.86 17.69
N ASN A 256 7.48 -17.93 17.03
CA ASN A 256 8.02 -18.31 15.72
C ASN A 256 7.67 -17.31 14.61
N VAL A 257 6.48 -16.71 14.67
CA VAL A 257 6.08 -15.64 13.75
C VAL A 257 6.90 -14.38 14.03
N LYS A 258 7.16 -14.06 15.32
CA LYS A 258 8.02 -12.95 15.71
C LYS A 258 9.45 -13.12 15.18
N LYS A 259 10.04 -14.31 15.32
CA LYS A 259 11.38 -14.61 14.79
C LYS A 259 11.49 -14.45 13.28
N LEU A 260 10.45 -14.81 12.54
CA LEU A 260 10.43 -14.71 11.07
C LEU A 260 10.58 -13.26 10.60
N ILE A 261 9.97 -12.31 11.31
CA ILE A 261 9.92 -10.88 10.95
C ILE A 261 10.98 -10.04 11.66
N GLU A 262 11.59 -10.55 12.73
CA GLU A 262 12.58 -9.84 13.54
C GLU A 262 13.74 -9.32 12.69
N GLY A 263 14.07 -8.03 12.85
CA GLY A 263 15.09 -7.36 12.05
C GLY A 263 14.75 -7.18 10.56
N THR A 264 13.48 -7.36 10.18
CA THR A 264 13.00 -7.02 8.84
C THR A 264 12.59 -5.55 8.79
N TYR A 265 13.03 -4.83 7.76
CA TYR A 265 12.65 -3.43 7.55
C TYR A 265 12.26 -3.21 6.10
N TYR A 266 11.30 -2.33 5.87
CA TYR A 266 10.93 -1.90 4.52
C TYR A 266 11.19 -0.41 4.39
N VAL A 267 11.81 -0.02 3.29
CA VAL A 267 11.92 1.39 2.90
C VAL A 267 11.46 1.54 1.47
N ALA A 268 10.80 2.65 1.17
CA ALA A 268 10.46 3.03 -0.19
C ALA A 268 10.56 4.53 -0.40
N THR A 269 10.97 4.95 -1.58
CA THR A 269 10.90 6.33 -2.06
C THR A 269 9.77 6.46 -3.06
N ILE A 270 9.18 7.64 -3.15
CA ILE A 270 8.18 7.99 -4.16
C ILE A 270 8.65 9.24 -4.87
N ASN A 271 8.67 9.19 -6.20
CA ASN A 271 9.01 10.29 -7.07
C ASN A 271 7.93 10.53 -8.12
N PHE A 272 7.48 11.78 -8.20
CA PHE A 272 6.57 12.28 -9.21
C PHE A 272 7.39 12.89 -10.35
N GLU A 273 7.47 12.18 -11.47
CA GLU A 273 8.14 12.62 -12.68
C GLU A 273 7.12 13.01 -13.76
N ASN A 274 7.60 13.57 -14.87
CA ASN A 274 6.75 13.82 -16.02
C ASN A 274 6.24 12.49 -16.59
N GLY A 275 4.92 12.35 -16.66
CA GLY A 275 4.26 11.17 -17.19
C GLY A 275 4.27 9.92 -16.33
N LYS A 276 4.87 9.92 -15.13
CA LYS A 276 4.91 8.70 -14.29
C LYS A 276 5.11 8.98 -12.80
N VAL A 277 4.63 8.05 -11.98
CA VAL A 277 5.04 7.91 -10.58
C VAL A 277 6.00 6.73 -10.50
N VAL A 278 7.14 6.93 -9.85
CA VAL A 278 8.12 5.88 -9.59
C VAL A 278 8.16 5.65 -8.08
N MET A 279 7.88 4.42 -7.68
CA MET A 279 8.07 3.95 -6.31
C MET A 279 9.14 2.87 -6.33
N GLU A 280 10.22 3.07 -5.60
CA GLU A 280 11.32 2.10 -5.47
C GLU A 280 11.55 1.82 -4.00
N GLY A 281 11.92 0.60 -3.65
CA GLY A 281 12.10 0.24 -2.26
C GLY A 281 12.97 -0.98 -2.02
N ASP A 282 13.51 -1.05 -0.82
CA ASP A 282 14.27 -2.19 -0.34
C ASP A 282 13.54 -2.83 0.85
N SER A 283 13.35 -4.14 0.77
CA SER A 283 13.01 -5.00 1.91
C SER A 283 14.30 -5.60 2.46
N TYR A 284 14.70 -5.18 3.65
CA TYR A 284 15.83 -5.73 4.39
C TYR A 284 15.37 -6.96 5.13
N LEU A 285 15.98 -8.12 4.84
CA LEU A 285 15.55 -9.39 5.38
C LEU A 285 16.11 -9.61 6.79
N GLY A 286 15.22 -9.95 7.71
CA GLY A 286 15.57 -10.50 9.02
C GLY A 286 16.40 -11.78 8.92
N LYS A 287 16.98 -12.22 10.04
CA LYS A 287 17.92 -13.35 10.08
C LYS A 287 17.34 -14.62 9.46
N GLU A 288 16.15 -15.04 9.89
CA GLU A 288 15.53 -16.28 9.45
C GLU A 288 15.20 -16.26 7.95
N LEU A 289 14.58 -15.18 7.45
CA LEU A 289 14.31 -15.01 6.02
C LEU A 289 15.61 -14.98 5.21
N LYS A 290 16.64 -14.28 5.68
CA LYS A 290 17.96 -14.24 5.04
C LYS A 290 18.58 -15.62 4.93
N GLU A 291 18.45 -16.48 5.94
CA GLU A 291 18.94 -17.86 5.91
C GLU A 291 18.18 -18.71 4.89
N ILE A 292 16.85 -18.58 4.83
CA ILE A 292 16.01 -19.27 3.83
C ILE A 292 16.40 -18.83 2.41
N PHE A 293 16.49 -17.53 2.14
CA PHE A 293 16.90 -17.01 0.82
C PHE A 293 18.32 -17.44 0.45
N LYS A 294 19.25 -17.52 1.40
CA LYS A 294 20.61 -18.06 1.14
C LYS A 294 20.60 -19.54 0.79
N LYS A 295 19.72 -20.34 1.42
CA LYS A 295 19.63 -21.79 1.21
C LYS A 295 19.15 -22.13 -0.20
N TYR A 296 18.15 -21.41 -0.71
CA TYR A 296 17.51 -21.71 -2.00
C TYR A 296 17.95 -20.80 -3.14
N GLY A 297 18.57 -19.66 -2.84
CA GLY A 297 18.92 -18.64 -3.82
C GLY A 297 17.71 -17.88 -4.38
N SER A 298 17.96 -17.02 -5.35
CA SER A 298 16.92 -16.34 -6.13
C SER A 298 16.71 -17.06 -7.46
N LYS A 299 15.45 -17.36 -7.80
CA LYS A 299 15.06 -17.81 -9.14
C LYS A 299 14.63 -16.61 -9.98
N GLU A 300 14.97 -16.62 -11.26
CA GLU A 300 14.46 -15.62 -12.21
C GLU A 300 13.26 -16.19 -12.97
N ILE A 301 12.33 -15.32 -13.35
CA ILE A 301 11.17 -15.67 -14.17
C ILE A 301 11.62 -16.34 -15.47
N ASP A 302 11.09 -17.53 -15.75
CA ASP A 302 11.19 -18.13 -17.07
C ASP A 302 10.26 -17.41 -18.04
N TYR A 303 10.83 -16.45 -18.78
CA TYR A 303 10.10 -15.66 -19.76
C TYR A 303 9.45 -16.50 -20.86
N SER A 304 9.88 -17.75 -21.11
CA SER A 304 9.23 -18.61 -22.09
C SER A 304 7.77 -18.93 -21.73
N LEU A 305 7.40 -18.86 -20.44
CA LEU A 305 6.02 -19.02 -19.97
C LEU A 305 5.10 -17.89 -20.42
N VAL A 306 5.66 -16.68 -20.58
CA VAL A 306 4.92 -15.49 -21.02
C VAL A 306 5.03 -15.32 -22.53
N LYS A 307 6.23 -15.50 -23.09
CA LYS A 307 6.56 -15.22 -24.49
C LYS A 307 5.65 -15.93 -25.49
N LYS A 308 5.26 -17.18 -25.20
CA LYS A 308 4.46 -18.02 -26.10
C LYS A 308 2.96 -17.69 -26.11
N TYR A 309 2.51 -16.70 -25.32
CA TYR A 309 1.13 -16.25 -25.36
C TYR A 309 0.75 -15.73 -26.75
N PRO A 310 -0.29 -16.27 -27.40
CA PRO A 310 -0.72 -15.81 -28.72
C PRO A 310 -1.62 -14.58 -28.56
N GLY A 311 -1.10 -13.39 -28.89
CA GLY A 311 -1.93 -12.20 -28.93
C GLY A 311 -1.18 -10.88 -28.73
N ASP A 312 -1.83 -9.82 -29.19
CA ASP A 312 -1.25 -8.48 -29.26
C ASP A 312 -1.91 -7.49 -28.29
N ASN A 313 -3.09 -7.86 -27.76
CA ASN A 313 -3.95 -6.99 -26.96
C ASN A 313 -3.85 -7.34 -25.47
N VAL A 314 -2.62 -7.38 -24.94
CA VAL A 314 -2.34 -7.80 -23.56
C VAL A 314 -2.90 -6.79 -22.56
N SER A 315 -3.73 -7.28 -21.64
CA SER A 315 -4.32 -6.51 -20.54
C SER A 315 -3.50 -6.62 -19.26
N ALA A 316 -2.95 -7.81 -18.98
CA ALA A 316 -2.11 -8.03 -17.81
C ALA A 316 -1.12 -9.17 -18.03
N VAL A 317 0.05 -9.06 -17.40
CA VAL A 317 1.02 -10.14 -17.20
C VAL A 317 1.40 -10.13 -15.74
N ILE A 318 1.42 -11.29 -15.10
CA ILE A 318 2.00 -11.48 -13.79
C ILE A 318 2.82 -12.76 -13.85
N ALA A 319 4.08 -12.71 -13.42
CA ALA A 319 4.95 -13.86 -13.36
C ALA A 319 5.72 -13.89 -12.04
N TYR A 320 5.94 -15.09 -11.52
CA TYR A 320 6.76 -15.30 -10.34
C TYR A 320 7.70 -16.50 -10.50
N ALA A 321 8.79 -16.44 -9.76
CA ALA A 321 9.86 -17.40 -9.68
C ALA A 321 10.41 -17.42 -8.26
N PHE A 322 9.96 -18.38 -7.46
CA PHE A 322 10.54 -18.65 -6.15
C PHE A 322 10.53 -20.15 -5.90
N ASP A 323 11.50 -20.66 -5.14
CA ASP A 323 11.51 -22.07 -4.80
C ASP A 323 10.43 -22.36 -3.74
N PHE A 324 9.48 -23.25 -4.02
CA PHE A 324 8.40 -23.55 -3.07
C PHE A 324 8.93 -24.16 -1.77
N HIS A 325 10.12 -24.77 -1.76
CA HIS A 325 10.76 -25.21 -0.52
C HIS A 325 11.03 -24.06 0.45
N MET A 326 11.14 -22.82 -0.02
CA MET A 326 11.18 -21.64 0.85
C MET A 326 9.89 -21.51 1.67
N LEU A 327 8.72 -21.75 1.06
CA LEU A 327 7.45 -21.80 1.80
C LEU A 327 7.44 -22.97 2.78
N GLY A 328 8.00 -24.11 2.40
CA GLY A 328 8.19 -25.26 3.28
C GLY A 328 8.97 -24.93 4.54
N ASP A 329 10.11 -24.25 4.40
CA ASP A 329 10.93 -23.81 5.53
C ASP A 329 10.22 -22.74 6.38
N ILE A 330 9.45 -21.84 5.77
CA ILE A 330 8.60 -20.88 6.53
C ILE A 330 7.53 -21.63 7.34
N ILE A 331 6.83 -22.59 6.74
CA ILE A 331 5.81 -23.43 7.41
C ILE A 331 6.42 -24.19 8.59
N LYS A 332 7.60 -24.77 8.40
CA LYS A 332 8.36 -25.48 9.44
C LYS A 332 8.81 -24.54 10.56
N LEU A 333 9.32 -23.35 10.21
CA LEU A 333 9.70 -22.33 11.18
C LEU A 333 8.51 -21.88 12.01
N MET A 334 7.34 -21.72 11.40
CA MET A 334 6.08 -21.43 12.08
C MET A 334 5.52 -22.61 12.89
N SER A 335 6.14 -23.80 12.84
CA SER A 335 5.69 -25.05 13.46
C SER A 335 4.29 -25.50 12.98
N LEU A 336 3.98 -25.22 11.72
CA LEU A 336 2.71 -25.59 11.07
C LEU A 336 2.82 -26.84 10.18
N ASP A 337 4.01 -27.42 10.06
CA ASP A 337 4.30 -28.59 9.23
C ASP A 337 3.55 -29.84 9.72
N GLY A 338 3.41 -30.02 11.04
CA GLY A 338 2.59 -31.09 11.61
C GLY A 338 1.11 -30.98 11.23
N MET A 339 0.56 -29.76 11.26
CA MET A 339 -0.83 -29.51 10.85
C MET A 339 -1.00 -29.71 9.33
N ALA A 340 -0.05 -29.24 8.53
CA ALA A 340 -0.07 -29.45 7.09
C ALA A 340 -0.05 -30.95 6.73
N ASN A 341 0.87 -31.72 7.32
CA ASN A 341 0.96 -33.16 7.07
C ASN A 341 -0.25 -33.92 7.63
N MET A 342 -0.83 -33.49 8.76
CA MET A 342 -2.08 -34.06 9.26
C MET A 342 -3.24 -33.83 8.27
N GLY A 343 -3.34 -32.63 7.70
CA GLY A 343 -4.34 -32.32 6.66
C GLY A 343 -4.15 -33.13 5.38
N LEU A 344 -2.90 -33.45 5.01
CA LEU A 344 -2.55 -34.23 3.83
C LEU A 344 -2.55 -35.76 4.07
N ALA A 345 -2.69 -36.21 5.32
CA ALA A 345 -2.60 -37.63 5.64
C ALA A 345 -3.65 -38.47 4.88
N GLN A 346 -4.87 -37.94 4.70
CA GLN A 346 -5.95 -38.62 4.00
C GLN A 346 -5.72 -38.72 2.48
N SER A 347 -4.92 -37.82 1.90
CA SER A 347 -4.55 -37.86 0.48
C SER A 347 -3.29 -38.70 0.22
N GLY A 348 -2.64 -39.26 1.25
CA GLY A 348 -1.47 -40.14 1.08
C GLY A 348 -0.25 -39.43 0.48
N VAL A 349 -0.21 -38.10 0.54
CA VAL A 349 0.93 -37.26 0.15
C VAL A 349 1.43 -36.48 1.35
N THR A 350 2.66 -36.03 1.29
CA THR A 350 3.28 -35.16 2.31
C THR A 350 3.39 -33.73 1.80
N LEU A 351 3.70 -32.80 2.70
CA LEU A 351 4.06 -31.43 2.30
C LEU A 351 5.25 -31.44 1.33
N ASP A 352 6.30 -32.22 1.61
CA ASP A 352 7.49 -32.28 0.76
C ASP A 352 7.15 -32.80 -0.66
N ASP A 353 6.21 -33.74 -0.81
CA ASP A 353 5.74 -34.18 -2.14
C ASP A 353 5.15 -33.01 -2.95
N ILE A 354 4.40 -32.10 -2.31
CA ILE A 354 3.81 -30.92 -2.95
C ILE A 354 4.90 -29.91 -3.34
N LEU A 355 5.84 -29.65 -2.44
CA LEU A 355 6.92 -28.71 -2.68
C LEU A 355 7.83 -29.19 -3.82
N ASP A 356 8.08 -30.50 -3.89
CA ASP A 356 8.88 -31.12 -4.94
C ASP A 356 8.17 -31.18 -6.30
N ALA A 357 6.84 -31.28 -6.31
CA ALA A 357 6.07 -31.41 -7.54
C ALA A 357 6.04 -30.13 -8.41
N PHE A 358 6.45 -28.97 -7.88
CA PHE A 358 6.42 -27.70 -8.61
C PHE A 358 7.77 -26.98 -8.55
N GLU A 359 8.22 -26.43 -9.67
CA GLU A 359 9.48 -25.65 -9.70
C GLU A 359 9.34 -24.25 -9.08
N GLY A 360 8.09 -23.83 -8.83
CA GLY A 360 7.74 -22.48 -8.39
C GLY A 360 7.96 -21.40 -9.46
N GLN A 361 7.83 -21.80 -10.73
CA GLN A 361 7.76 -20.93 -11.90
C GLN A 361 6.30 -20.87 -12.36
N LEU A 362 5.70 -19.68 -12.31
CA LEU A 362 4.30 -19.48 -12.67
C LEU A 362 4.11 -18.18 -13.45
N ALA A 363 3.19 -18.21 -14.40
CA ALA A 363 2.81 -17.06 -15.22
C ALA A 363 1.30 -17.02 -15.41
N TYR A 364 0.75 -15.82 -15.33
CA TYR A 364 -0.61 -15.47 -15.70
C TYR A 364 -0.55 -14.37 -16.76
N VAL A 365 -1.14 -14.63 -17.92
CA VAL A 365 -1.24 -13.65 -19.01
C VAL A 365 -2.72 -13.50 -19.35
N ALA A 366 -3.20 -12.26 -19.39
CA ALA A 366 -4.55 -11.93 -19.83
C ALA A 366 -4.51 -10.94 -20.99
N SER A 367 -5.37 -11.15 -21.98
CA SER A 367 -5.62 -10.25 -23.10
C SER A 367 -7.11 -10.01 -23.27
N ASP A 368 -7.45 -9.06 -24.15
CA ASP A 368 -8.83 -8.85 -24.60
C ASP A 368 -9.84 -8.63 -23.46
N PHE A 369 -9.40 -8.00 -22.36
CA PHE A 369 -10.31 -7.58 -21.29
C PHE A 369 -11.38 -6.64 -21.85
N ALA A 370 -12.63 -6.93 -21.53
CA ALA A 370 -13.80 -6.12 -21.84
C ALA A 370 -14.90 -6.36 -20.80
N VAL A 371 -15.81 -5.41 -20.63
CA VAL A 371 -17.09 -5.64 -19.94
C VAL A 371 -18.13 -5.94 -21.01
N THR A 372 -18.71 -7.14 -20.99
CA THR A 372 -19.68 -7.57 -22.00
C THR A 372 -21.04 -7.81 -21.37
N LYS A 373 -22.10 -7.49 -22.12
CA LYS A 373 -23.48 -7.80 -21.72
C LYS A 373 -23.69 -9.30 -21.88
N GLN A 374 -23.86 -10.00 -20.77
CA GLN A 374 -24.06 -11.45 -20.73
C GLN A 374 -25.45 -11.76 -20.19
N GLU A 375 -26.15 -12.69 -20.85
CA GLU A 375 -27.41 -13.22 -20.36
C GLU A 375 -27.16 -14.07 -19.11
N SER A 376 -28.08 -13.97 -18.13
CA SER A 376 -28.04 -14.77 -16.92
C SER A 376 -28.29 -16.24 -17.27
N GLN A 377 -27.35 -17.11 -16.91
CA GLN A 377 -27.51 -18.56 -17.08
C GLN A 377 -28.71 -19.13 -16.30
N ASN A 378 -29.14 -18.43 -15.24
CA ASN A 378 -30.23 -18.87 -14.36
C ASN A 378 -31.56 -18.15 -14.65
N MET A 379 -31.54 -17.07 -15.43
CA MET A 379 -32.73 -16.27 -15.75
C MET A 379 -32.67 -15.81 -17.21
N PRO A 380 -33.10 -16.66 -18.17
CA PRO A 380 -33.17 -16.29 -19.58
C PRO A 380 -33.98 -15.00 -19.78
N GLY A 381 -33.50 -14.09 -20.61
CA GLY A 381 -34.04 -12.74 -20.83
C GLY A 381 -33.46 -11.65 -19.92
N ASN A 382 -32.81 -12.01 -18.81
CA ASN A 382 -32.11 -11.05 -17.95
C ASN A 382 -30.64 -10.94 -18.35
N PHE A 383 -30.17 -9.71 -18.58
CA PHE A 383 -28.79 -9.43 -18.94
C PHE A 383 -28.08 -8.66 -17.83
N SER A 384 -26.81 -8.99 -17.63
CA SER A 384 -25.90 -8.28 -16.73
C SER A 384 -24.59 -8.00 -17.44
N GLU A 385 -24.02 -6.83 -17.21
CA GLU A 385 -22.67 -6.52 -17.64
C GLU A 385 -21.67 -7.31 -16.77
N LYS A 386 -20.78 -8.06 -17.40
CA LYS A 386 -19.80 -8.92 -16.72
C LYS A 386 -18.41 -8.75 -17.33
N PRO A 387 -17.34 -8.76 -16.51
CA PRO A 387 -15.99 -8.83 -17.02
C PRO A 387 -15.77 -10.10 -17.85
N SER A 388 -15.06 -9.94 -18.97
CA SER A 388 -14.62 -11.01 -19.86
C SER A 388 -13.18 -10.76 -20.26
N ALA A 389 -12.37 -11.81 -20.34
CA ALA A 389 -10.99 -11.73 -20.79
C ALA A 389 -10.54 -13.06 -21.37
N LYS A 390 -9.56 -13.01 -22.28
CA LYS A 390 -8.76 -14.16 -22.68
C LYS A 390 -7.61 -14.30 -21.69
N TRP A 391 -7.33 -15.50 -21.19
CA TRP A 391 -6.24 -15.68 -20.25
C TRP A 391 -5.62 -17.07 -20.30
N ILE A 392 -4.34 -17.14 -19.95
CA ILE A 392 -3.59 -18.36 -19.71
C ILE A 392 -2.94 -18.26 -18.34
N PHE A 393 -3.15 -19.28 -17.51
CA PHE A 393 -2.36 -19.55 -16.32
C PHE A 393 -1.46 -20.76 -16.59
N THR A 394 -0.19 -20.69 -16.22
CA THR A 394 0.73 -21.84 -16.32
C THR A 394 1.61 -21.92 -15.09
N ILE A 395 1.77 -23.12 -14.56
CA ILE A 395 2.77 -23.47 -13.54
C ILE A 395 3.63 -24.63 -14.04
N LYS A 396 4.94 -24.57 -13.76
CA LYS A 396 5.86 -25.65 -14.07
C LYS A 396 5.82 -26.77 -13.04
N VAL A 397 5.78 -27.99 -13.55
CA VAL A 397 6.02 -29.21 -12.77
C VAL A 397 7.51 -29.35 -12.52
N GLY A 398 7.87 -29.65 -11.28
CA GLY A 398 9.24 -29.91 -10.83
C GLY A 398 9.61 -31.39 -10.97
N LYS A 399 9.74 -32.10 -9.84
CA LYS A 399 10.06 -33.52 -9.85
C LYS A 399 8.87 -34.32 -10.36
N LYS A 400 9.06 -35.00 -11.49
CA LYS A 400 8.05 -35.85 -12.12
C LYS A 400 7.48 -36.88 -11.15
N GLU A 401 8.33 -37.55 -10.38
CA GLU A 401 7.90 -38.61 -9.46
C GLU A 401 6.99 -38.06 -8.35
N ALA A 402 7.31 -36.88 -7.82
CA ALA A 402 6.50 -36.21 -6.81
C ALA A 402 5.15 -35.76 -7.39
N PHE A 403 5.17 -35.19 -8.60
CA PHE A 403 3.95 -34.82 -9.30
C PHE A 403 3.05 -36.02 -9.64
N GLU A 404 3.63 -37.10 -10.17
CA GLU A 404 2.89 -38.33 -10.45
C GLU A 404 2.34 -38.96 -9.17
N LYS A 405 3.06 -38.86 -8.04
CA LYS A 405 2.55 -39.28 -6.73
C LYS A 405 1.33 -38.46 -6.30
N ILE A 406 1.35 -37.13 -6.49
CA ILE A 406 0.18 -36.27 -6.23
C ILE A 406 -1.00 -36.66 -7.12
N MET A 407 -0.78 -36.80 -8.43
CA MET A 407 -1.82 -37.19 -9.37
C MET A 407 -2.35 -38.60 -9.08
N ALA A 408 -1.51 -39.46 -8.48
CA ALA A 408 -1.87 -40.80 -8.04
C ALA A 408 -2.49 -40.86 -6.63
N SER A 409 -2.66 -39.74 -5.93
CA SER A 409 -3.31 -39.69 -4.62
C SER A 409 -4.79 -40.11 -4.70
N PRO A 410 -5.41 -40.62 -3.61
CA PRO A 410 -6.83 -40.93 -3.58
C PRO A 410 -7.72 -39.73 -3.94
N MET A 411 -7.30 -38.52 -3.58
CA MET A 411 -8.01 -37.28 -3.91
C MET A 411 -7.99 -37.02 -5.42
N MET A 412 -6.81 -37.10 -6.05
CA MET A 412 -6.65 -36.73 -7.46
C MET A 412 -7.09 -37.84 -8.43
N LYS A 413 -6.91 -39.12 -8.08
CA LYS A 413 -7.33 -40.26 -8.93
C LYS A 413 -8.83 -40.35 -9.17
N GLN A 414 -9.65 -39.77 -8.29
CA GLN A 414 -11.10 -39.70 -8.52
C GLN A 414 -11.46 -38.63 -9.56
N THR A 415 -10.66 -37.58 -9.64
CA THR A 415 -10.90 -36.42 -10.52
C THR A 415 -10.20 -36.56 -11.87
N PHE A 416 -9.01 -37.17 -11.89
CA PHE A 416 -8.15 -37.24 -13.07
C PHE A 416 -7.76 -38.67 -13.41
N THR A 417 -7.73 -38.98 -14.71
CA THR A 417 -7.14 -40.21 -15.24
C THR A 417 -6.01 -39.88 -16.21
N LYS A 418 -5.00 -40.74 -16.26
CA LYS A 418 -3.85 -40.56 -17.15
C LYS A 418 -4.19 -41.13 -18.53
N GLU A 419 -4.05 -40.32 -19.57
CA GLU A 419 -4.19 -40.69 -20.98
C GLU A 419 -2.89 -40.33 -21.70
N GLY A 420 -2.10 -41.35 -22.07
CA GLY A 420 -0.78 -41.12 -22.66
C GLY A 420 0.14 -40.30 -21.73
N ASP A 421 0.53 -39.12 -22.19
CA ASP A 421 1.43 -38.17 -21.50
C ASP A 421 0.70 -37.08 -20.70
N HIS A 422 -0.63 -37.10 -20.66
CA HIS A 422 -1.45 -36.08 -20.01
C HIS A 422 -2.48 -36.67 -19.04
N TYR A 423 -3.04 -35.81 -18.19
CA TYR A 423 -4.15 -36.16 -17.29
C TYR A 423 -5.42 -35.42 -17.73
N VAL A 424 -6.52 -36.16 -17.80
CA VAL A 424 -7.84 -35.63 -18.18
C VAL A 424 -8.83 -35.79 -17.03
N ILE A 425 -9.85 -34.93 -16.97
CA ILE A 425 -10.90 -35.00 -15.96
C ILE A 425 -11.81 -36.20 -16.26
N THR A 426 -12.00 -37.07 -15.27
CA THR A 426 -12.76 -38.32 -15.39
C THR A 426 -14.26 -38.07 -15.58
N ASN A 427 -14.79 -37.03 -14.94
CA ASN A 427 -16.22 -36.70 -14.98
C ASN A 427 -16.53 -35.70 -16.11
N PRO A 428 -17.29 -36.09 -17.16
CA PRO A 428 -17.59 -35.23 -18.29
C PRO A 428 -18.35 -33.94 -17.92
N MET A 429 -19.20 -33.99 -16.90
CA MET A 429 -19.94 -32.82 -16.43
C MET A 429 -19.00 -31.83 -15.75
N MET A 430 -18.05 -32.32 -14.93
CA MET A 430 -17.02 -31.48 -14.34
C MET A 430 -16.12 -30.88 -15.43
N ALA A 431 -15.69 -31.70 -16.40
CA ALA A 431 -14.87 -31.28 -17.53
C ALA A 431 -15.51 -30.15 -18.35
N ALA A 432 -16.85 -30.13 -18.46
CA ALA A 432 -17.59 -29.07 -19.15
C ALA A 432 -17.71 -27.76 -18.34
N THR A 433 -17.51 -27.80 -17.03
CA THR A 433 -17.66 -26.62 -16.13
C THR A 433 -16.34 -25.95 -15.77
N VAL A 434 -15.22 -26.69 -15.82
CA VAL A 434 -13.91 -26.10 -15.54
C VAL A 434 -13.36 -25.39 -16.78
N PRO A 435 -12.52 -24.37 -16.61
CA PRO A 435 -11.75 -23.82 -17.73
C PRO A 435 -10.93 -24.93 -18.41
N PRO A 436 -10.78 -24.88 -19.75
CA PRO A 436 -9.92 -25.81 -20.47
C PRO A 436 -8.54 -25.92 -19.83
N VAL A 437 -8.09 -27.15 -19.62
CA VAL A 437 -6.85 -27.46 -18.88
C VAL A 437 -6.01 -28.49 -19.64
N SER A 438 -4.69 -28.31 -19.58
CA SER A 438 -3.69 -29.30 -19.98
C SER A 438 -2.80 -29.60 -18.80
N ILE A 439 -2.71 -30.87 -18.43
CA ILE A 439 -1.95 -31.36 -17.27
C ILE A 439 -0.97 -32.39 -17.78
N THR A 440 0.33 -32.09 -17.70
CA THR A 440 1.43 -32.97 -18.14
C THR A 440 2.48 -33.08 -17.04
N ASP A 441 3.50 -33.90 -17.24
CA ASP A 441 4.66 -33.98 -16.34
C ASP A 441 5.63 -32.76 -16.45
N LYS A 442 5.29 -31.77 -17.27
CA LYS A 442 6.08 -30.52 -17.46
C LYS A 442 5.34 -29.28 -16.99
N TYR A 443 4.05 -29.20 -17.29
CA TYR A 443 3.24 -28.01 -17.03
C TYR A 443 1.81 -28.39 -16.64
N ILE A 444 1.23 -27.57 -15.77
CA ILE A 444 -0.21 -27.43 -15.65
C ILE A 444 -0.57 -26.08 -16.27
N THR A 445 -1.38 -26.09 -17.32
CA THR A 445 -1.82 -24.90 -18.04
C THR A 445 -3.34 -24.85 -18.09
N LEU A 446 -3.92 -23.75 -17.61
CA LEU A 446 -5.34 -23.45 -17.75
C LEU A 446 -5.52 -22.30 -18.74
N GLY A 447 -6.60 -22.33 -19.51
CA GLY A 447 -6.96 -21.24 -20.41
C GLY A 447 -8.43 -20.83 -20.27
N SER A 448 -8.74 -19.59 -20.65
CA SER A 448 -10.10 -19.08 -20.71
C SER A 448 -10.99 -19.84 -21.70
N ASP A 449 -10.40 -20.40 -22.76
CA ASP A 449 -11.07 -21.23 -23.76
C ASP A 449 -10.09 -22.18 -24.46
N SER A 450 -10.64 -23.19 -25.13
CA SER A 450 -9.85 -24.27 -25.72
C SER A 450 -9.01 -23.81 -26.90
N ALA A 451 -9.47 -22.84 -27.70
CA ALA A 451 -8.71 -22.37 -28.86
C ALA A 451 -7.44 -21.62 -28.41
N LEU A 452 -7.58 -20.75 -27.40
CA LEU A 452 -6.45 -20.06 -26.79
C LEU A 452 -5.46 -21.04 -26.15
N LEU A 453 -5.97 -22.00 -25.38
CA LEU A 453 -5.14 -23.03 -24.74
C LEU A 453 -4.32 -23.81 -25.77
N GLN A 454 -4.95 -24.30 -26.84
CA GLN A 454 -4.25 -25.07 -27.87
C GLN A 454 -3.22 -24.22 -28.64
N ALA A 455 -3.54 -22.96 -28.93
CA ALA A 455 -2.58 -22.05 -29.55
C ALA A 455 -1.35 -21.77 -28.67
N TYR A 456 -1.55 -21.62 -27.36
CA TYR A 456 -0.47 -21.46 -26.39
C TYR A 456 0.41 -22.72 -26.27
N LEU A 457 -0.22 -23.90 -26.19
CA LEU A 457 0.48 -25.19 -26.08
C LEU A 457 1.26 -25.53 -27.35
N ALA A 458 0.76 -25.13 -28.52
CA ALA A 458 1.48 -25.28 -29.79
C ALA A 458 2.79 -24.46 -29.84
N GLY A 459 2.97 -23.47 -28.95
CA GLY A 459 4.21 -22.71 -28.82
C GLY A 459 4.50 -21.74 -29.96
N ASN A 460 3.53 -21.53 -30.86
CA ASN A 460 3.68 -20.68 -32.05
C ASN A 460 3.33 -19.20 -31.79
N GLY A 461 2.90 -18.87 -30.57
CA GLY A 461 2.59 -17.50 -30.18
C GLY A 461 3.85 -16.66 -29.92
N ASN A 462 3.70 -15.34 -30.05
CA ASN A 462 4.70 -14.38 -29.61
C ASN A 462 3.97 -13.17 -29.04
N ILE A 463 3.98 -13.04 -27.71
CA ILE A 463 3.29 -11.96 -27.01
C ILE A 463 3.81 -10.60 -27.48
N LYS A 464 2.90 -9.64 -27.74
CA LYS A 464 3.30 -8.25 -27.95
C LYS A 464 3.05 -7.45 -26.68
N LEU A 465 4.14 -6.98 -26.10
CA LEU A 465 4.14 -6.10 -24.93
C LEU A 465 4.58 -4.69 -25.35
N PRO A 466 4.18 -3.64 -24.61
CA PRO A 466 4.74 -2.31 -24.81
C PRO A 466 6.26 -2.31 -24.70
N GLU A 467 6.88 -1.32 -25.35
CA GLU A 467 8.33 -1.13 -25.33
C GLU A 467 8.87 -1.06 -23.89
N GLY A 468 9.98 -1.75 -23.63
CA GLY A 468 10.63 -1.79 -22.32
C GLY A 468 10.07 -2.82 -21.34
N VAL A 469 8.82 -3.29 -21.48
CA VAL A 469 8.18 -4.23 -20.54
C VAL A 469 8.89 -5.60 -20.55
N GLU A 470 9.33 -6.09 -21.70
CA GLU A 470 10.02 -7.39 -21.77
C GLU A 470 11.33 -7.40 -20.96
N GLY A 471 12.15 -6.35 -21.07
CA GLY A 471 13.40 -6.25 -20.32
C GLY A 471 13.20 -6.14 -18.82
N LYS A 472 11.99 -5.73 -18.43
CA LYS A 472 11.53 -5.55 -17.06
C LYS A 472 10.93 -6.85 -16.48
N LEU A 473 10.33 -7.73 -17.29
CA LEU A 473 9.94 -9.08 -16.83
C LEU A 473 11.15 -10.00 -16.55
N LYS A 474 12.23 -9.85 -17.32
CA LYS A 474 13.45 -10.67 -17.22
C LYS A 474 14.31 -10.27 -16.02
N GLY A 475 15.06 -11.24 -15.46
CA GLY A 475 16.00 -10.98 -14.36
C GLY A 475 15.37 -10.69 -12.99
N ASN A 476 14.05 -10.86 -12.87
CA ASN A 476 13.29 -10.61 -11.66
C ASN A 476 12.68 -11.90 -11.10
N MET A 477 12.47 -11.94 -9.79
CA MET A 477 11.79 -13.04 -9.10
C MET A 477 10.27 -12.91 -9.19
N MET A 478 9.78 -11.68 -9.27
CA MET A 478 8.37 -11.37 -9.43
C MET A 478 8.29 -10.15 -10.32
N SER A 479 7.39 -10.16 -11.29
CA SER A 479 7.17 -9.02 -12.15
C SER A 479 5.79 -9.06 -12.78
N GLY A 480 5.25 -7.89 -13.09
CA GLY A 480 4.00 -7.80 -13.81
C GLY A 480 3.81 -6.49 -14.53
N TYR A 481 2.87 -6.52 -15.46
CA TYR A 481 2.44 -5.41 -16.30
C TYR A 481 0.92 -5.39 -16.30
N VAL A 482 0.32 -4.20 -16.24
CA VAL A 482 -1.12 -3.99 -16.30
C VAL A 482 -1.42 -2.82 -17.21
N ASN A 483 -2.24 -3.04 -18.23
CA ASN A 483 -2.74 -1.98 -19.11
C ASN A 483 -3.95 -1.30 -18.45
N LEU A 484 -3.69 -0.26 -17.66
CA LEU A 484 -4.70 0.49 -16.92
C LEU A 484 -5.68 1.21 -17.86
N GLU A 485 -5.17 1.81 -18.95
CA GLU A 485 -5.99 2.48 -19.96
C GLU A 485 -7.07 1.54 -20.49
N LYS A 486 -6.69 0.31 -20.84
CA LYS A 486 -7.63 -0.67 -21.37
C LYS A 486 -8.63 -1.16 -20.34
N ILE A 487 -8.18 -1.47 -19.12
CA ILE A 487 -9.04 -1.97 -18.06
C ILE A 487 -10.07 -0.91 -17.66
N ILE A 488 -9.62 0.31 -17.39
CA ILE A 488 -10.48 1.43 -17.00
C ILE A 488 -11.37 1.87 -18.19
N GLY A 489 -10.82 1.86 -19.40
CA GLY A 489 -11.54 2.17 -20.64
C GLY A 489 -12.70 1.21 -20.92
N SER A 490 -12.64 -0.02 -20.41
CA SER A 490 -13.68 -1.03 -20.57
C SER A 490 -14.86 -0.87 -19.62
N ILE A 491 -14.77 0.00 -18.61
CA ILE A 491 -15.87 0.25 -17.66
C ILE A 491 -16.99 1.01 -18.40
N PRO A 492 -18.21 0.48 -18.45
CA PRO A 492 -19.31 1.08 -19.17
C PRO A 492 -19.91 2.28 -18.40
N ASP A 493 -20.36 3.30 -19.13
CA ASP A 493 -20.96 4.51 -18.52
C ASP A 493 -22.40 4.26 -18.03
N SER A 494 -23.01 3.13 -18.38
CA SER A 494 -24.37 2.72 -18.01
C SER A 494 -24.52 2.42 -16.51
N GLU A 495 -23.44 2.01 -15.85
CA GLU A 495 -23.46 1.60 -14.43
C GLU A 495 -23.28 2.77 -13.44
N LEU A 496 -23.08 4.00 -13.95
CA LEU A 496 -22.80 5.16 -13.12
C LEU A 496 -23.94 6.19 -13.13
N ASP A 497 -24.18 6.81 -11.97
CA ASP A 497 -25.06 7.97 -11.87
C ASP A 497 -24.50 9.19 -12.64
N SER A 498 -25.37 10.13 -13.00
CA SER A 498 -25.00 11.30 -13.80
C SER A 498 -23.85 12.12 -13.20
N ASP A 499 -23.73 12.11 -11.87
CA ASP A 499 -22.73 12.89 -11.14
C ASP A 499 -21.34 12.22 -11.17
N THR A 500 -21.26 10.90 -11.33
CA THR A 500 -19.99 10.13 -11.37
C THR A 500 -19.44 9.90 -12.76
N LYS A 501 -20.27 9.93 -13.80
CA LYS A 501 -19.82 9.79 -15.20
C LYS A 501 -18.68 10.75 -15.60
N PRO A 502 -18.69 12.05 -15.22
CA PRO A 502 -17.57 12.95 -15.54
C PRO A 502 -16.25 12.52 -14.90
N LEU A 503 -16.29 11.93 -13.70
CA LEU A 503 -15.09 11.44 -13.02
C LEU A 503 -14.54 10.19 -13.71
N LEU A 504 -15.42 9.27 -14.13
CA LEU A 504 -15.03 8.10 -14.93
C LEU A 504 -14.39 8.52 -16.26
N ALA A 505 -14.97 9.50 -16.96
CA ALA A 505 -14.40 10.01 -18.20
C ALA A 505 -12.98 10.56 -18.01
N LYS A 506 -12.70 11.22 -16.87
CA LYS A 506 -11.36 11.72 -16.54
C LYS A 506 -10.37 10.60 -16.20
N ILE A 507 -10.76 9.62 -15.38
CA ILE A 507 -9.85 8.51 -15.04
C ILE A 507 -9.52 7.62 -16.25
N LYS A 508 -10.48 7.44 -17.18
CA LYS A 508 -10.27 6.74 -18.47
C LYS A 508 -9.16 7.34 -19.33
N VAL A 509 -8.82 8.61 -19.14
CA VAL A 509 -7.75 9.30 -19.89
C VAL A 509 -6.54 9.65 -19.03
N LEU A 510 -6.51 9.24 -17.75
CA LEU A 510 -5.45 9.60 -16.82
C LEU A 510 -4.28 8.63 -16.89
N PHE A 511 -4.56 7.34 -16.68
CA PHE A 511 -3.53 6.30 -16.58
C PHE A 511 -3.31 5.60 -17.93
N GLN A 512 -2.05 5.27 -18.21
CA GLN A 512 -1.66 4.45 -19.36
C GLN A 512 -1.52 2.99 -18.91
N ASP A 513 -0.50 2.70 -18.11
CA ASP A 513 -0.19 1.36 -17.63
C ASP A 513 0.56 1.41 -16.30
N ALA A 514 0.70 0.23 -15.68
CA ALA A 514 1.54 0.05 -14.51
C ALA A 514 2.43 -1.17 -14.69
N TYR A 515 3.61 -1.10 -14.09
CA TYR A 515 4.60 -2.16 -14.07
C TYR A 515 5.13 -2.33 -12.65
N PHE A 516 5.39 -3.57 -12.25
CA PHE A 516 6.12 -3.84 -11.02
C PHE A 516 7.18 -4.93 -11.20
N SER A 517 8.22 -4.87 -10.38
CA SER A 517 9.18 -5.96 -10.21
C SER A 517 9.73 -6.06 -8.82
N ASN A 518 10.25 -7.24 -8.51
CA ASN A 518 11.06 -7.52 -7.34
C ASN A 518 12.20 -8.49 -7.70
N LYS A 519 13.38 -8.23 -7.15
CA LYS A 519 14.56 -9.10 -7.25
C LYS A 519 15.40 -9.05 -5.99
N MET A 520 16.24 -10.05 -5.78
CA MET A 520 17.28 -9.97 -4.75
C MET A 520 18.35 -8.93 -5.13
N SER A 521 18.78 -8.16 -4.13
CA SER A 521 19.89 -7.21 -4.17
C SER A 521 20.95 -7.69 -3.17
N GLY A 522 21.83 -8.59 -3.65
CA GLY A 522 22.71 -9.36 -2.77
C GLY A 522 21.96 -10.48 -2.06
N ASN A 523 22.38 -10.83 -0.83
CA ASN A 523 21.86 -12.00 -0.10
C ASN A 523 20.91 -11.64 1.05
N ASP A 524 20.61 -10.35 1.25
CA ASP A 524 19.89 -9.87 2.43
C ASP A 524 18.91 -8.74 2.18
N ARG A 525 18.74 -8.33 0.92
CA ARG A 525 17.78 -7.32 0.53
C ARG A 525 17.04 -7.75 -0.71
N GLN A 526 15.76 -7.43 -0.77
CA GLN A 526 14.99 -7.47 -2.01
C GLN A 526 14.72 -6.04 -2.45
N HIS A 527 15.00 -5.76 -3.71
CA HIS A 527 14.71 -4.49 -4.34
C HIS A 527 13.42 -4.60 -5.16
N GLY A 528 12.47 -3.71 -4.88
CA GLY A 528 11.20 -3.59 -5.59
C GLY A 528 11.08 -2.27 -6.33
N GLU A 529 10.42 -2.30 -7.49
CA GLU A 529 10.10 -1.13 -8.30
C GLU A 529 8.62 -1.23 -8.71
N LEU A 530 7.88 -0.14 -8.60
CA LEU A 530 6.53 0.05 -9.11
C LEU A 530 6.51 1.37 -9.90
N ILE A 531 6.14 1.28 -11.17
CA ILE A 531 5.98 2.44 -12.05
C ILE A 531 4.52 2.51 -12.48
N VAL A 532 3.89 3.67 -12.28
CA VAL A 532 2.57 3.98 -12.82
C VAL A 532 2.72 5.07 -13.87
N ASN A 533 2.45 4.73 -15.12
CA ASN A 533 2.55 5.65 -16.25
C ASN A 533 1.20 6.34 -16.51
N PHE A 534 1.27 7.61 -16.84
CA PHE A 534 0.15 8.49 -17.18
C PHE A 534 0.13 8.74 -18.68
N LYS A 535 -1.06 8.96 -19.25
CA LYS A 535 -1.19 9.21 -20.69
C LYS A 535 -0.54 10.52 -21.11
N ASN A 536 -0.64 11.56 -20.28
CA ASN A 536 0.06 12.81 -20.52
C ASN A 536 1.51 12.69 -20.03
N LYS A 537 2.44 12.46 -20.96
CA LYS A 537 3.86 12.28 -20.67
C LYS A 537 4.62 13.59 -20.40
N GLU A 538 4.05 14.73 -20.79
CA GLU A 538 4.70 16.03 -20.68
C GLU A 538 4.45 16.71 -19.33
N GLN A 539 3.36 16.34 -18.66
CA GLN A 539 2.98 16.90 -17.37
C GLN A 539 3.47 16.04 -16.21
N ASN A 540 3.96 16.69 -15.15
CA ASN A 540 4.31 16.02 -13.91
C ASN A 540 3.13 15.21 -13.34
N SER A 541 3.37 13.98 -12.90
CA SER A 541 2.32 13.08 -12.40
C SER A 541 1.64 13.59 -11.12
N LEU A 542 2.35 14.30 -10.23
CA LEU A 542 1.75 14.91 -9.05
C LEU A 542 0.67 15.90 -9.46
N VAL A 543 0.95 16.71 -10.48
CA VAL A 543 0.01 17.71 -11.01
C VAL A 543 -1.22 17.03 -11.61
N GLN A 544 -1.03 15.94 -12.34
CA GLN A 544 -2.14 15.16 -12.90
C GLN A 544 -3.03 14.57 -11.80
N ILE A 545 -2.42 13.97 -10.77
CA ILE A 545 -3.13 13.41 -9.60
C ILE A 545 -3.88 14.51 -8.86
N VAL A 546 -3.24 15.65 -8.63
CA VAL A 546 -3.83 16.77 -7.91
C VAL A 546 -5.01 17.37 -8.66
N ASN A 547 -4.90 17.56 -9.99
CA ASN A 547 -6.02 18.02 -10.82
C ASN A 547 -7.19 17.03 -10.81
N PHE A 548 -6.90 15.73 -10.89
CA PHE A 548 -7.94 14.71 -10.80
C PHE A 548 -8.62 14.72 -9.42
N SER A 549 -7.85 14.75 -8.34
CA SER A 549 -8.34 14.71 -6.96
C SER A 549 -9.18 15.95 -6.62
N THR A 550 -8.75 17.11 -7.09
CA THR A 550 -9.48 18.38 -7.07
C THR A 550 -10.88 18.24 -7.66
N GLU A 551 -10.98 17.61 -8.83
CA GLU A 551 -12.26 17.43 -9.52
C GLU A 551 -13.13 16.36 -8.85
N ALA A 552 -12.51 15.29 -8.35
CA ALA A 552 -13.19 14.27 -7.55
C ALA A 552 -13.80 14.86 -6.27
N ALA A 553 -13.06 15.73 -5.57
CA ALA A 553 -13.54 16.40 -4.36
C ALA A 553 -14.78 17.26 -4.64
N LYS A 554 -14.81 18.02 -5.75
CA LYS A 554 -15.99 18.79 -6.17
C LYS A 554 -17.22 17.90 -6.36
N VAL A 555 -17.05 16.76 -7.03
CA VAL A 555 -18.15 15.81 -7.29
C VAL A 555 -18.66 15.18 -5.99
N ILE A 556 -17.77 14.71 -5.12
CA ILE A 556 -18.13 14.11 -3.81
C ILE A 556 -18.90 15.14 -2.98
N LYS A 557 -18.41 16.38 -2.93
CA LYS A 557 -19.06 17.46 -2.19
C LYS A 557 -20.44 17.79 -2.74
N ALA A 558 -20.59 17.93 -4.06
CA ALA A 558 -21.90 18.16 -4.67
C ALA A 558 -22.90 17.04 -4.35
N LYS A 559 -22.45 15.79 -4.26
CA LYS A 559 -23.29 14.67 -3.81
C LYS A 559 -23.68 14.78 -2.35
N GLN A 560 -22.76 15.13 -1.47
CA GLN A 560 -23.03 15.35 -0.05
C GLN A 560 -24.03 16.50 0.16
N ASP A 561 -23.85 17.63 -0.55
CA ASP A 561 -24.76 18.77 -0.47
C ASP A 561 -26.18 18.41 -0.94
N LYS A 562 -26.30 17.63 -2.04
CA LYS A 562 -27.59 17.12 -2.51
C LYS A 562 -28.24 16.16 -1.49
N ALA A 563 -27.45 15.29 -0.87
CA ALA A 563 -27.94 14.36 0.15
C ALA A 563 -28.44 15.12 1.39
N ASN A 564 -27.66 16.10 1.88
CA ASN A 564 -28.03 16.93 3.01
C ASN A 564 -29.29 17.77 2.72
N GLN A 565 -29.40 18.36 1.52
CA GLN A 565 -30.61 19.08 1.10
C GLN A 565 -31.83 18.17 1.01
N ALA A 566 -31.67 16.91 0.58
CA ALA A 566 -32.76 15.94 0.55
C ALA A 566 -33.23 15.55 1.97
N VAL A 567 -32.30 15.43 2.92
CA VAL A 567 -32.62 15.20 4.35
C VAL A 567 -33.32 16.41 4.94
N ASP A 568 -32.80 17.62 4.75
CA ASP A 568 -33.42 18.86 5.25
C ASP A 568 -34.82 19.08 4.66
N SER A 569 -35.02 18.77 3.38
CA SER A 569 -36.32 18.86 2.72
C SER A 569 -37.31 17.82 3.22
N ALA A 570 -36.85 16.62 3.60
CA ALA A 570 -37.68 15.58 4.19
C ALA A 570 -38.07 15.90 5.63
N VAL A 571 -37.16 16.47 6.42
CA VAL A 571 -37.41 16.93 7.80
C VAL A 571 -38.36 18.14 7.82
N ALA A 572 -38.25 19.03 6.83
CA ALA A 572 -39.18 20.16 6.68
C ALA A 572 -40.59 19.76 6.18
N ALA A 573 -40.78 18.52 5.73
CA ALA A 573 -42.04 18.02 5.18
C ALA A 573 -42.87 17.17 6.16
N GLU A 574 -42.41 16.93 7.41
CA GLU A 574 -43.25 16.32 8.44
C GLU A 574 -44.34 17.30 8.90
N PRO A 575 -45.64 16.95 8.81
CA PRO A 575 -46.72 17.85 9.22
C PRO A 575 -46.79 17.93 10.75
N THR A 576 -46.57 19.13 11.29
CA THR A 576 -47.02 19.50 12.63
C THR A 576 -48.55 19.57 12.64
N ASP A 577 -49.22 18.46 12.90
CA ASP A 577 -50.60 18.52 13.39
C ASP A 577 -50.96 17.30 14.25
N SER A 578 -50.70 17.43 15.55
CA SER A 578 -51.63 16.93 16.55
C SER A 578 -51.53 17.82 17.78
N VAL A 579 -52.65 18.48 18.12
CA VAL A 579 -53.25 18.56 19.46
C VAL A 579 -54.14 19.82 19.54
N GLN A 580 -55.45 19.62 19.36
CA GLN A 580 -56.54 20.04 20.26
C GLN A 580 -57.87 19.78 19.56
N THR A 581 -58.69 18.87 20.08
CA THR A 581 -59.76 19.30 20.98
C THR A 581 -60.24 18.16 21.85
N ALA A 582 -60.26 18.41 23.15
CA ALA A 582 -61.15 17.76 24.10
C ALA A 582 -62.41 18.62 24.21
N GLN A 583 -63.57 18.05 23.86
CA GLN A 583 -64.85 18.17 24.57
C GLN A 583 -65.84 17.14 24.05
#